data_AF-A0A485JM33-F1
#
_entry.id   AF-A0A485JM33-F1
#
_cell.length_a   1.000
_cell.length_b   1.000
_cell.length_c   1.000
_cell.angle_alpha   90.00
_cell.angle_beta   90.00
_cell.angle_gamma   90.00
#
_symmetry.space_group_name_H-M   'P 1'
#
loop_
_entity.id
_entity.type
_entity.pdbx_description
1 polymer ?
#
loop_
_entity_poly.entity_id
_entity_poly.type
_entity_poly.pdbx_seq_one_letter_code
_entity_poly.pdbx_strand_id
1 'polypeptide(L)'
;MKAIQKELGEMDDAPDENEALKRKIDAAKMPKEAKEKAEAELQKLKMMSPMSAEATVVRGYIDWMVQVPWNARSKVKKDLRQAQEILDTDHYGLERVKDRILEYLAVQSRVNKSKDRSSAW
;
A
#
# COMPACT_ATOMS: atom_id res chain seq x y z
N MET A 1 -4.13 0.65 -47.00
CA MET A 1 -4.59 1.68 -46.04
C MET A 1 -3.72 1.65 -44.79
N LYS A 2 -2.51 2.21 -44.87
CA LYS A 2 -1.46 2.17 -43.83
C LYS A 2 -0.65 3.48 -43.84
N ALA A 3 -1.32 4.60 -44.08
CA ALA A 3 -0.67 5.90 -44.31
C ALA A 3 -1.32 7.09 -43.56
N ILE A 4 -2.46 6.88 -42.89
CA ILE A 4 -3.19 7.98 -42.20
C ILE A 4 -2.85 8.03 -40.69
N GLN A 5 -2.13 7.03 -40.15
CA GLN A 5 -1.69 7.02 -38.74
C GLN A 5 -0.32 7.67 -38.51
N LYS A 6 0.26 8.34 -39.52
CA LYS A 6 1.61 8.95 -39.43
C LYS A 6 1.60 10.48 -39.38
N GLU A 7 0.44 11.13 -39.48
CA GLU A 7 0.30 12.59 -39.33
C GLU A 7 -0.19 13.06 -37.96
N LEU A 8 -0.48 12.15 -37.02
CA LEU A 8 -0.59 12.50 -35.60
C LEU A 8 0.80 12.48 -34.93
N GLY A 9 1.76 13.11 -35.61
CA GLY A 9 3.13 13.33 -35.14
C GLY A 9 3.20 14.45 -34.11
N GLU A 10 2.48 14.31 -33.00
CA GLU A 10 2.75 15.00 -31.75
C GLU A 10 2.51 14.00 -30.62
N MET A 11 3.49 13.89 -29.71
CA MET A 11 3.53 13.17 -28.41
C MET A 11 4.69 12.17 -28.25
N ASP A 12 5.71 12.23 -29.11
CA ASP A 12 6.95 11.42 -29.00
C ASP A 12 7.97 11.98 -27.97
N ASP A 13 7.52 12.64 -26.90
CA ASP A 13 8.42 13.23 -25.87
C ASP A 13 7.87 13.13 -24.42
N ALA A 14 6.80 12.37 -24.20
CA ALA A 14 6.40 11.96 -22.86
C ALA A 14 6.95 10.55 -22.60
N PRO A 15 7.66 10.29 -21.47
CA PRO A 15 7.89 8.92 -21.04
C PRO A 15 6.55 8.18 -21.04
N ASP A 16 6.46 7.00 -21.66
CA ASP A 16 5.22 6.22 -21.75
C ASP A 16 4.64 6.10 -20.33
N GLU A 17 3.58 6.86 -20.06
CA GLU A 17 2.95 6.97 -18.75
C GLU A 17 2.54 5.58 -18.25
N ASN A 18 2.18 4.70 -19.19
CA ASN A 18 1.85 3.31 -18.89
C ASN A 18 3.06 2.49 -18.43
N GLU A 19 4.24 2.76 -18.95
CA GLU A 19 5.48 2.12 -18.51
C GLU A 19 5.85 2.60 -17.10
N ALA A 20 5.68 3.89 -16.81
CA ALA A 20 5.89 4.43 -15.48
C ALA A 20 4.93 3.80 -14.45
N LEU A 21 3.65 3.65 -14.80
CA LEU A 21 2.66 2.96 -13.96
C LEU A 21 3.01 1.48 -13.76
N LYS A 22 3.47 0.79 -14.80
CA LYS A 22 3.93 -0.59 -14.69
C LYS A 22 5.08 -0.74 -13.69
N ARG A 23 6.10 0.12 -13.79
CA ARG A 23 7.26 0.12 -12.87
C ARG A 23 6.83 0.36 -11.43
N LYS A 24 5.87 1.27 -11.21
CA LYS A 24 5.28 1.52 -9.89
C LYS A 24 4.55 0.29 -9.31
N ILE A 25 3.76 -0.40 -10.12
CA ILE A 25 3.05 -1.63 -9.70
C ILE A 25 4.06 -2.72 -9.29
N ASP A 26 5.12 -2.91 -10.09
CA ASP A 26 6.17 -3.89 -9.79
C ASP A 26 6.94 -3.53 -8.50
N ALA A 27 7.18 -2.23 -8.25
CA ALA A 27 7.88 -1.75 -7.06
C ALA A 27 7.03 -1.81 -5.78
N ALA A 28 5.70 -1.74 -5.87
CA ALA A 28 4.79 -1.66 -4.72
C ALA A 28 4.72 -2.94 -3.87
N LYS A 29 5.31 -4.06 -4.33
CA LYS A 29 5.33 -5.37 -3.63
C LYS A 29 3.93 -5.83 -3.21
N MET A 30 2.97 -5.69 -4.13
CA MET A 30 1.58 -6.09 -3.93
C MET A 30 1.46 -7.61 -3.75
N PRO A 31 0.50 -8.11 -2.94
CA PRO A 31 0.09 -9.51 -2.95
C PRO A 31 -0.39 -9.92 -4.35
N LYS A 32 -0.33 -11.22 -4.66
CA LYS A 32 -0.67 -11.77 -5.98
C LYS A 32 -2.03 -11.26 -6.51
N GLU A 33 -3.07 -11.35 -5.69
CA GLU A 33 -4.43 -10.92 -6.05
C GLU A 33 -4.53 -9.43 -6.39
N ALA A 34 -3.78 -8.58 -5.68
CA ALA A 34 -3.78 -7.13 -5.88
C ALA A 34 -2.97 -6.76 -7.12
N LYS A 35 -1.84 -7.45 -7.34
CA LYS A 35 -1.00 -7.28 -8.52
C LYS A 35 -1.75 -7.66 -9.80
N GLU A 36 -2.40 -8.82 -9.82
CA GLU A 36 -3.19 -9.28 -10.97
C GLU A 36 -4.31 -8.30 -11.34
N LYS A 37 -5.01 -7.73 -10.35
CA LYS A 37 -6.03 -6.69 -10.58
C LYS A 37 -5.43 -5.40 -11.11
N ALA A 38 -4.34 -4.91 -10.53
CA ALA A 38 -3.68 -3.68 -10.98
C ALA A 38 -3.14 -3.81 -12.42
N GLU A 39 -2.59 -4.98 -12.78
CA GLU A 39 -2.16 -5.27 -14.14
C GLU A 39 -3.33 -5.35 -15.13
N ALA A 40 -4.44 -5.98 -14.74
CA ALA A 40 -5.64 -6.04 -15.59
C ALA A 40 -6.21 -4.63 -15.88
N GLU A 41 -6.26 -3.76 -14.88
CA GLU A 41 -6.68 -2.36 -15.07
C GLU A 41 -5.67 -1.56 -15.93
N LEU A 42 -4.37 -1.81 -15.79
CA LEU A 42 -3.35 -1.21 -16.66
C LEU A 42 -3.52 -1.65 -18.13
N GLN A 43 -3.88 -2.90 -18.40
CA GLN A 43 -4.16 -3.36 -19.77
C GLN A 43 -5.38 -2.67 -20.35
N LYS A 44 -6.44 -2.45 -19.55
CA LYS A 44 -7.60 -1.67 -19.98
C LYS A 44 -7.22 -0.23 -20.30
N LEU A 45 -6.42 0.40 -19.44
CA LEU A 45 -5.96 1.78 -19.64
C LEU A 45 -5.22 1.97 -20.98
N LYS A 46 -4.37 1.02 -21.36
CA LYS A 46 -3.63 1.04 -22.64
C LYS A 46 -4.53 1.02 -23.88
N MET A 47 -5.73 0.47 -23.77
CA MET A 47 -6.70 0.41 -24.87
C MET A 47 -7.64 1.62 -24.90
N MET A 48 -7.64 2.45 -23.87
CA MET A 48 -8.49 3.63 -23.76
C MET A 48 -7.85 4.86 -24.40
N SER A 49 -8.68 5.78 -24.89
CA SER A 49 -8.21 7.12 -25.27
C SER A 49 -7.73 7.87 -24.01
N PRO A 50 -6.52 8.47 -24.03
CA PRO A 50 -5.93 9.13 -22.86
C PRO A 50 -6.73 10.33 -22.35
N MET A 51 -7.61 10.91 -23.18
CA MET A 51 -8.50 12.02 -22.83
C MET A 51 -9.89 11.57 -22.34
N SER A 52 -10.14 10.26 -22.23
CA SER A 52 -11.42 9.74 -21.74
C SER A 52 -11.59 9.95 -20.23
N ALA A 53 -12.81 10.26 -19.79
CA ALA A 53 -13.17 10.30 -18.38
C ALA A 53 -12.91 8.94 -17.70
N GLU A 54 -13.12 7.83 -18.41
CA GLU A 54 -12.85 6.48 -17.89
C GLU A 54 -11.36 6.23 -17.68
N ALA A 55 -10.50 6.71 -18.59
CA ALA A 55 -9.05 6.60 -18.45
C ALA A 55 -8.55 7.34 -17.20
N THR A 56 -9.17 8.47 -16.86
CA THR A 56 -8.84 9.22 -15.65
C THR A 56 -9.20 8.44 -14.38
N VAL A 57 -10.37 7.78 -14.36
CA VAL A 57 -10.80 6.94 -13.23
C VAL A 57 -9.87 5.74 -13.04
N VAL A 58 -9.51 5.05 -14.12
CA VAL A 58 -8.62 3.88 -14.07
C VAL A 58 -7.20 4.29 -13.64
N ARG A 59 -6.66 5.40 -14.16
CA ARG A 59 -5.38 5.96 -13.72
C ARG A 59 -5.39 6.24 -12.22
N GLY A 60 -6.44 6.91 -11.74
CA GLY A 60 -6.64 7.15 -10.32
C GLY A 60 -6.63 5.84 -9.52
N TYR A 61 -7.42 4.84 -9.92
CA TYR A 61 -7.44 3.55 -9.25
C TYR A 61 -6.04 2.90 -9.14
N ILE A 62 -5.27 2.89 -10.23
CA ILE A 62 -3.91 2.32 -10.23
C ILE A 62 -2.99 3.10 -9.29
N ASP A 63 -3.04 4.44 -9.30
CA ASP A 63 -2.24 5.25 -8.40
C ASP A 63 -2.58 4.99 -6.92
N TRP A 64 -3.87 4.83 -6.59
CA TRP A 64 -4.29 4.48 -5.23
C TRP A 64 -3.77 3.11 -4.82
N MET A 65 -3.84 2.12 -5.71
CA MET A 65 -3.32 0.77 -5.47
C MET A 65 -1.81 0.79 -5.20
N VAL A 66 -1.04 1.63 -5.90
CA VAL A 66 0.41 1.76 -5.68
C VAL A 66 0.74 2.43 -4.34
N GLN A 67 -0.06 3.40 -3.89
CA GLN A 67 0.20 4.14 -2.65
C GLN A 67 -0.06 3.33 -1.37
N VAL A 68 -0.83 2.24 -1.46
CA VAL A 68 -1.08 1.38 -0.30
C VAL A 68 0.21 0.66 0.12
N PRO A 69 0.60 0.70 1.41
CA PRO A 69 1.83 0.09 1.91
C PRO A 69 1.69 -1.43 2.08
N TRP A 70 1.63 -2.19 0.97
CA TRP A 70 1.38 -3.63 0.95
C TRP A 70 2.36 -4.46 1.79
N ASN A 71 3.64 -4.12 1.74
CA ASN A 71 4.72 -4.85 2.42
C ASN A 71 5.56 -3.95 3.34
N ALA A 72 5.12 -2.71 3.60
CA ALA A 72 5.77 -1.80 4.51
C ALA A 72 5.05 -1.83 5.87
N ARG A 73 5.74 -2.29 6.90
CA ARG A 73 5.25 -2.30 8.28
C ARG A 73 6.26 -1.65 9.20
N SER A 74 5.79 -0.79 10.10
CA SER A 74 6.63 -0.19 11.13
C SER A 74 7.03 -1.23 12.17
N LYS A 75 8.26 -1.14 12.67
CA LYS A 75 8.74 -1.99 13.76
C LYS A 75 7.99 -1.64 15.05
N VAL A 76 7.19 -2.57 15.54
CA VAL A 76 6.47 -2.41 16.82
C VAL A 76 7.44 -2.64 17.98
N LYS A 77 7.60 -1.65 18.87
CA LYS A 77 8.31 -1.82 20.14
C LYS A 77 7.41 -2.56 21.11
N LYS A 78 7.95 -3.56 21.82
CA LYS A 78 7.19 -4.48 22.68
C LYS A 78 7.56 -4.34 24.16
N ASP A 79 8.06 -3.17 24.55
CA ASP A 79 8.46 -2.92 25.93
C ASP A 79 7.28 -2.33 26.72
N LEU A 80 6.74 -3.13 27.65
CA LEU A 80 5.64 -2.73 28.52
C LEU A 80 6.05 -1.65 29.52
N ARG A 81 7.32 -1.62 29.96
CA ARG A 81 7.80 -0.59 30.90
C ARG A 81 7.84 0.76 30.21
N GLN A 82 8.40 0.80 29.00
CA GLN A 82 8.39 2.00 28.18
C GLN A 82 6.95 2.46 27.87
N ALA A 83 6.03 1.53 27.58
CA ALA A 83 4.64 1.88 27.34
C ALA A 83 3.98 2.52 28.59
N GLN A 84 4.25 1.99 29.78
CA GLN A 84 3.75 2.56 31.03
C GLN A 84 4.30 3.96 31.28
N GLU A 85 5.61 4.17 31.15
CA GLU A 85 6.25 5.49 31.32
C GLU A 85 5.66 6.54 30.37
N ILE A 86 5.40 6.18 29.11
CA ILE A 86 4.78 7.07 28.13
C ILE A 86 3.33 7.40 28.53
N LEU A 87 2.54 6.40 28.93
CA LEU A 87 1.16 6.61 29.37
C LEU A 87 1.09 7.53 30.60
N ASP A 88 2.03 7.39 31.54
CA ASP A 88 2.11 8.20 32.75
C ASP A 88 2.59 9.62 32.49
N THR A 89 3.46 9.82 31.51
CA THR A 89 3.95 11.14 31.11
C THR A 89 2.92 11.92 30.30
N ASP A 90 2.26 11.27 29.35
CA ASP A 90 1.36 11.93 28.40
C ASP A 90 -0.03 12.20 29.01
N HIS A 91 -0.42 11.46 30.05
CA HIS A 91 -1.76 11.54 30.64
C HIS A 91 -1.72 11.43 32.17
N TYR A 92 -2.28 12.43 32.87
CA TYR A 92 -2.42 12.41 34.33
C TYR A 92 -3.65 11.58 34.76
N GLY A 93 -3.48 10.69 35.74
CA GLY A 93 -4.54 9.82 36.25
C GLY A 93 -4.90 8.68 35.29
N LEU A 94 -6.20 8.37 35.17
CA LEU A 94 -6.73 7.29 34.31
C LEU A 94 -6.15 5.88 34.60
N GLU A 95 -5.74 5.61 35.84
CA GLU A 95 -5.11 4.33 36.26
C GLU A 95 -5.82 3.09 35.70
N ARG A 96 -7.13 3.00 35.89
CA ARG A 96 -7.93 1.85 35.39
C ARG A 96 -7.90 1.69 33.86
N VAL A 97 -7.78 2.79 33.11
CA VAL A 97 -7.73 2.75 31.64
C VAL A 97 -6.33 2.39 31.19
N LYS A 98 -5.30 2.96 31.82
CA LYS A 98 -3.89 2.65 31.56
C LYS A 98 -3.58 1.19 31.82
N ASP A 99 -4.03 0.64 32.95
CA ASP A 99 -3.92 -0.77 33.29
C ASP A 99 -4.52 -1.65 32.17
N ARG A 100 -5.70 -1.27 31.65
CA ARG A 100 -6.36 -2.01 30.59
C ARG A 100 -5.62 -1.95 29.25
N ILE A 101 -5.01 -0.82 28.91
CA ILE A 101 -4.15 -0.68 27.74
C ILE A 101 -2.91 -1.57 27.89
N LEU A 102 -2.28 -1.56 29.07
CA LEU A 102 -1.12 -2.39 29.37
C LEU A 102 -1.45 -3.89 29.31
N GLU A 103 -2.60 -4.31 29.85
CA GLU A 103 -3.11 -5.69 29.72
C GLU A 103 -3.26 -6.10 28.25
N TYR A 104 -3.87 -5.23 27.42
CA TYR A 104 -4.03 -5.49 26.00
C TYR A 104 -2.68 -5.63 25.28
N LEU A 105 -1.75 -4.71 25.54
CA LEU A 105 -0.39 -4.76 24.99
C LEU A 105 0.36 -6.02 25.46
N ALA A 106 0.15 -6.46 26.70
CA ALA A 106 0.74 -7.68 27.23
C ALA A 106 0.20 -8.92 26.51
N VAL A 107 -1.11 -9.01 26.27
CA VAL A 107 -1.71 -10.10 25.49
C VAL A 107 -1.20 -10.08 24.05
N GLN A 108 -1.17 -8.92 23.39
CA GLN A 108 -0.68 -8.77 22.02
C GLN A 108 0.80 -9.17 21.90
N SER A 109 1.62 -8.85 22.91
CA SER A 109 3.03 -9.27 22.97
C SER A 109 3.18 -10.79 23.02
N ARG A 110 2.29 -11.48 23.75
CA ARG A 110 2.31 -12.93 23.95
C ARG A 110 1.79 -13.70 22.72
N VAL A 111 0.67 -13.27 22.14
CA VAL A 111 0.05 -13.91 20.97
C VAL A 111 0.94 -13.81 19.72
N ASN A 112 1.62 -12.69 19.53
CA ASN A 112 2.55 -12.56 18.40
C ASN A 112 3.80 -13.44 18.57
N LYS A 113 4.24 -13.70 19.82
CA LYS A 113 5.36 -14.62 20.10
C LYS A 113 5.01 -16.08 19.79
N SER A 114 3.74 -16.49 19.89
CA SER A 114 3.32 -17.84 19.51
C SER A 114 3.15 -17.99 17.99
N LYS A 115 2.67 -16.95 17.29
CA LYS A 115 2.53 -16.95 15.82
C LYS A 115 3.88 -17.06 15.11
N ASP A 116 4.89 -16.32 15.58
CA ASP A 116 6.26 -16.32 15.02
C ASP A 116 6.96 -17.69 15.16
N ARG A 117 6.63 -18.44 16.22
CA ARG A 117 7.15 -19.81 16.43
C ARG A 117 6.45 -20.86 15.55
N SER A 118 5.23 -20.59 15.08
CA SER A 118 4.45 -21.53 14.26
C SER A 118 4.78 -21.41 12.77
N SER A 119 5.38 -20.30 12.34
CA SER A 119 5.85 -20.08 10.97
C SER A 119 7.29 -20.56 10.72
N ALA A 120 7.89 -21.27 11.69
CA ALA A 120 9.26 -21.78 11.63
C ALA A 120 9.35 -23.29 11.33
N TRP A 121 8.27 -23.92 10.86
CA TRP A 121 8.20 -25.31 10.42
C TRP A 121 7.49 -25.40 9.07
#